data_AF-A0A960EIM6-F1
#
_entry.id   AF-A0A960EIM6-F1
#
_cell.length_a   1.000
_cell.length_b   1.000
_cell.length_c   1.000
_cell.angle_alpha   90.00
_cell.angle_beta   90.00
_cell.angle_gamma   90.00
#
_symmetry.space_group_name_H-M   'P 1'
#
loop_
_entity.id
_entity.type
_entity.pdbx_description
1 polymer ?
#
loop_
_entity_poly.entity_id
_entity_poly.type
_entity_poly.pdbx_seq_one_letter_code
_entity_poly.pdbx_strand_id
1 'polypeptide(L)'
;MTPFSREADERTRLILTQVAADLIRESERVAKRHRASQVSEDYVQVAADTLQLRVTSGWTDVFLAAGSVLLGVAMGLTASFYQDDWTGISGLAIAVAVGIGAAGLILFVTGCTRKVLE
;
A
#
# COMPACT_ATOMS: atom_id res chain seq x y z
N MET A 1 10.36 -7.71 -29.38
CA MET A 1 9.28 -8.59 -28.86
C MET A 1 9.94 -9.90 -28.44
N THR A 2 10.18 -10.09 -27.14
CA THR A 2 10.80 -11.31 -26.63
C THR A 2 9.76 -12.45 -26.55
N PRO A 3 10.15 -13.70 -26.83
CA PRO A 3 9.26 -14.86 -26.95
C PRO A 3 8.61 -15.31 -25.62
N PHE A 4 8.91 -14.65 -24.51
CA PHE A 4 8.25 -14.84 -23.21
C PHE A 4 6.80 -14.32 -23.14
N SER A 5 6.29 -13.67 -24.20
CA SER A 5 5.02 -12.93 -24.12
C SER A 5 3.77 -13.76 -24.42
N ARG A 6 3.75 -14.66 -25.42
CA ARG A 6 2.48 -15.30 -25.82
C ARG A 6 1.98 -16.38 -24.85
N GLU A 7 2.86 -17.27 -24.42
CA GLU A 7 2.48 -18.33 -23.47
C GLU A 7 2.16 -17.77 -22.08
N ALA A 8 2.89 -16.72 -21.66
CA ALA A 8 2.56 -15.99 -20.45
C ALA A 8 1.20 -15.29 -20.56
N ASP A 9 0.91 -14.64 -21.69
CA ASP A 9 -0.36 -13.93 -21.91
C ASP A 9 -1.57 -14.88 -21.97
N GLU A 10 -1.41 -16.06 -22.60
CA GLU A 10 -2.44 -17.11 -22.59
C GLU A 10 -2.68 -17.67 -21.18
N ARG A 11 -1.61 -17.96 -20.42
CA ARG A 11 -1.73 -18.39 -19.02
C ARG A 11 -2.37 -17.30 -18.16
N THR A 12 -2.01 -16.04 -18.34
CA THR A 12 -2.59 -14.91 -17.62
C THR A 12 -4.08 -14.79 -17.92
N ARG A 13 -4.50 -14.92 -19.19
CA ARG A 13 -5.93 -14.90 -19.55
C ARG A 13 -6.69 -16.05 -18.88
N LEU A 14 -6.14 -17.26 -18.90
CA LEU A 14 -6.75 -18.41 -18.23
C LEU A 14 -6.92 -18.16 -16.74
N ILE A 15 -5.87 -17.69 -16.06
CA ILE A 15 -5.92 -17.35 -14.63
C ILE A 15 -6.97 -16.26 -14.37
N LEU A 16 -7.00 -15.19 -15.15
CA LEU A 16 -7.99 -14.11 -14.99
C LEU A 16 -9.42 -14.61 -15.18
N THR A 17 -9.67 -15.47 -16.18
CA THR A 17 -11.00 -16.05 -16.39
C THR A 17 -11.42 -16.96 -15.24
N GLN A 18 -10.49 -17.74 -14.69
CA GLN A 18 -10.74 -18.60 -13.55
C GLN A 18 -11.04 -17.79 -12.29
N VAL A 19 -10.22 -16.77 -12.01
CA VAL A 19 -10.41 -15.85 -10.87
C VAL A 19 -11.76 -15.12 -10.97
N ALA A 20 -12.14 -14.65 -12.16
CA ALA A 20 -13.44 -14.01 -12.37
C ALA A 20 -14.60 -14.98 -12.11
N ALA A 21 -14.50 -16.23 -12.57
CA ALA A 21 -15.52 -17.25 -12.33
C ALA A 21 -15.64 -17.63 -10.84
N ASP A 22 -14.53 -17.63 -10.11
CA ASP A 22 -14.51 -17.89 -8.67
C ASP A 22 -15.12 -16.72 -7.90
N LEU A 23 -14.80 -15.47 -8.28
CA LEU A 23 -15.37 -14.27 -7.68
C LEU A 23 -16.89 -14.19 -7.86
N ILE A 24 -17.39 -14.49 -9.06
CA ILE A 24 -18.83 -14.53 -9.34
C ILE A 24 -19.51 -15.57 -8.45
N ARG A 25 -18.98 -16.81 -8.43
CA ARG A 25 -19.55 -17.90 -7.62
C ARG A 25 -19.58 -17.56 -6.13
N GLU A 26 -18.53 -16.94 -5.61
CA GLU A 26 -18.47 -16.57 -4.20
C GLU A 26 -19.38 -15.38 -3.88
N SER A 27 -19.47 -14.38 -4.76
CA SER A 27 -20.41 -13.25 -4.59
C SER A 27 -21.87 -13.71 -4.59
N GLU A 28 -22.23 -14.69 -5.43
CA GLU A 28 -23.57 -15.31 -5.41
C GLU A 28 -23.82 -16.08 -4.11
N ARG A 29 -22.81 -16.78 -3.57
CA ARG A 29 -22.93 -17.47 -2.27
C ARG A 29 -23.14 -16.47 -1.14
N VAL A 30 -22.42 -15.35 -1.14
CA VAL A 30 -22.61 -14.27 -0.16
C VAL A 30 -24.02 -13.67 -0.32
N ALA A 31 -24.45 -13.33 -1.53
CA ALA A 31 -25.79 -12.80 -1.78
C ALA A 31 -26.90 -13.78 -1.31
N LYS A 32 -26.74 -15.08 -1.54
CA LYS A 32 -27.66 -16.12 -1.05
C LYS A 32 -27.70 -16.19 0.48
N ARG A 33 -26.56 -16.08 1.16
CA ARG A 33 -26.49 -16.01 2.64
C ARG A 33 -27.28 -14.83 3.19
N HIS A 34 -27.25 -13.69 2.49
CA HIS A 34 -27.99 -12.48 2.85
C HIS A 34 -29.42 -12.43 2.29
N ARG A 35 -29.91 -13.51 1.65
CA ARG A 35 -31.25 -13.60 1.00
C ARG A 35 -31.51 -12.48 -0.01
N ALA A 36 -30.46 -11.97 -0.65
CA ALA A 36 -30.59 -10.94 -1.67
C ALA A 36 -31.03 -11.54 -3.00
N SER A 37 -31.89 -10.82 -3.74
CA SER A 37 -32.33 -11.21 -5.08
C SER A 37 -31.32 -10.87 -6.17
N GLN A 38 -30.34 -10.02 -5.88
CA GLN A 38 -29.30 -9.57 -6.81
C GLN A 38 -27.95 -9.46 -6.09
N VAL A 39 -26.86 -9.64 -6.83
CA VAL A 39 -25.50 -9.42 -6.34
C VAL A 39 -25.22 -7.91 -6.36
N SER A 40 -25.00 -7.32 -5.18
CA SER A 40 -24.54 -5.93 -5.04
C SER A 40 -23.02 -5.84 -5.00
N GLU A 41 -22.49 -4.63 -5.20
CA GLU A 41 -21.06 -4.34 -5.08
C GLU A 41 -20.48 -4.77 -3.73
N ASP A 42 -21.22 -4.58 -2.63
CA ASP A 42 -20.81 -5.00 -1.28
C ASP A 42 -20.53 -6.52 -1.21
N TYR A 43 -21.34 -7.35 -1.88
CA TYR A 43 -21.13 -8.80 -1.88
C TYR A 43 -19.94 -9.21 -2.75
N VAL A 44 -19.64 -8.45 -3.81
CA VAL A 44 -18.42 -8.64 -4.60
C VAL A 44 -17.19 -8.27 -3.78
N GLN A 45 -17.24 -7.20 -2.97
CA GLN A 45 -16.15 -6.84 -2.07
C GLN A 45 -15.91 -7.92 -1.01
N VAL A 46 -16.96 -8.41 -0.36
CA VAL A 46 -16.85 -9.51 0.63
C VAL A 46 -16.32 -10.80 -0.02
N ALA A 47 -16.75 -11.11 -1.25
CA ALA A 47 -16.23 -12.25 -2.01
C ALA A 47 -14.75 -12.08 -2.38
N ALA A 48 -14.33 -10.88 -2.78
CA ALA A 48 -12.94 -10.57 -3.07
C ALA A 48 -12.05 -10.70 -1.83
N ASP A 49 -12.54 -10.25 -0.67
CA ASP A 49 -11.87 -10.42 0.63
C ASP A 49 -11.79 -11.91 1.03
N THR A 50 -12.87 -12.67 0.82
CA THR A 50 -12.92 -14.13 1.09
C THR A 50 -11.94 -14.91 0.23
N LEU A 51 -11.77 -14.51 -1.03
CA LEU A 51 -10.83 -15.11 -1.98
C LEU A 51 -9.40 -14.55 -1.87
N GLN A 52 -9.14 -13.64 -0.91
CA GLN A 52 -7.85 -12.97 -0.74
C GLN A 52 -7.37 -12.25 -2.02
N LEU A 53 -8.29 -11.85 -2.89
CA LEU A 53 -8.01 -11.12 -4.13
C LEU A 53 -7.77 -9.63 -3.88
N ARG A 54 -8.20 -9.14 -2.72
CA ARG A 54 -7.92 -7.78 -2.28
C ARG A 54 -6.67 -7.80 -1.41
N VAL A 55 -5.59 -7.22 -1.93
CA VAL A 55 -4.51 -6.73 -1.06
C VAL A 55 -5.06 -5.46 -0.41
N THR A 56 -5.74 -5.62 0.72
CA THR A 56 -6.16 -4.47 1.52
C THR A 56 -4.91 -3.69 1.88
N SER A 57 -4.83 -2.43 1.44
CA SER A 57 -3.82 -1.47 1.91
C SER A 57 -3.88 -1.44 3.43
N GLY A 58 -3.00 -2.20 4.06
CA GLY A 58 -2.99 -2.37 5.51
C GLY A 58 -2.35 -1.16 6.19
N TRP A 59 -2.25 -1.25 7.51
CA TRP A 59 -1.43 -0.34 8.30
C TRP A 59 0.01 -0.25 7.76
N THR A 60 0.50 -1.30 7.11
CA THR A 60 1.80 -1.36 6.43
C THR A 60 1.98 -0.27 5.38
N ASP A 61 0.98 -0.04 4.51
CA ASP A 61 1.05 1.02 3.50
C ASP A 61 0.93 2.42 4.13
N VAL A 62 0.18 2.55 5.23
CA VAL A 62 0.09 3.80 6.02
C VAL A 62 1.44 4.14 6.64
N PHE A 63 2.15 3.17 7.22
CA PHE A 63 3.48 3.37 7.80
C PHE A 63 4.52 3.76 6.73
N LEU A 64 4.45 3.14 5.55
CA LEU A 64 5.33 3.47 4.43
C LEU A 64 5.07 4.90 3.91
N ALA A 65 3.80 5.27 3.72
CA ALA A 65 3.41 6.60 3.28
C ALA A 65 3.79 7.68 4.32
N ALA A 66 3.45 7.48 5.59
CA ALA A 66 3.79 8.42 6.65
C ALA A 66 5.32 8.54 6.85
N GLY A 67 6.04 7.42 6.84
CA GLY A 67 7.49 7.40 6.97
C GLY A 67 8.20 8.13 5.83
N SER A 68 7.77 7.91 4.59
CA SER A 68 8.35 8.58 3.41
C SER A 68 8.09 10.09 3.40
N VAL A 69 6.89 10.53 3.81
CA VAL A 69 6.57 11.95 3.96
C VAL A 69 7.44 12.61 5.02
N LEU A 70 7.57 11.98 6.21
CA LEU A 70 8.38 12.53 7.30
C LEU A 70 9.87 12.59 6.92
N LEU A 71 10.39 11.58 6.23
CA LEU A 71 11.76 11.61 5.69
C LEU A 71 11.94 12.72 4.66
N GLY A 72 10.97 12.91 3.76
CA GLY A 72 10.98 14.01 2.80
C GLY A 72 10.99 15.39 3.47
N VAL A 73 10.18 15.58 4.51
CA VAL A 73 10.15 16.81 5.31
C VAL A 73 11.49 17.03 6.02
N ALA A 74 12.07 15.98 6.63
CA ALA A 74 13.38 16.08 7.28
C ALA A 74 14.50 16.44 6.29
N MET A 75 14.50 15.84 5.09
CA MET A 75 15.47 16.18 4.05
C MET A 75 15.28 17.62 3.53
N GLY A 76 14.03 18.06 3.35
CA GLY A 76 13.72 19.43 2.96
C GLY A 76 14.17 20.47 3.98
N LEU A 77 13.93 20.20 5.28
CA LEU A 77 14.41 21.05 6.38
C LEU A 77 15.95 21.09 6.42
N THR A 78 16.60 19.94 6.28
CA THR A 78 18.06 19.86 6.28
C THR A 78 18.69 20.58 5.09
N ALA A 79 18.06 20.49 3.90
CA ALA A 79 18.50 21.21 2.72
C ALA A 79 18.30 22.73 2.86
N SER A 80 17.19 23.17 3.46
CA SER A 80 16.95 24.58 3.78
C SER A 80 18.03 25.13 4.73
N PHE A 81 18.36 24.36 5.77
CA PHE A 81 19.42 24.72 6.72
C PHE A 81 20.82 24.73 6.11
N TYR A 82 21.03 24.04 4.99
CA TYR A 82 22.30 24.09 4.27
C TYR A 82 22.42 25.33 3.38
N GLN A 83 21.29 25.90 2.95
CA GLN A 83 21.25 27.12 2.12
C GLN A 83 21.31 28.39 2.97
N ASP A 84 20.69 28.38 4.15
CA ASP A 84 20.79 29.47 5.11
C ASP A 84 22.08 29.30 5.95
N ASP A 85 22.88 30.36 6.07
CA ASP A 85 24.06 30.35 6.94
C ASP A 85 23.66 29.85 8.36
N TRP A 86 24.35 28.81 8.83
CA TRP A 86 24.02 28.07 10.07
C TRP A 86 23.94 28.93 11.33
N THR A 87 24.41 30.18 11.27
CA THR A 87 24.44 31.15 12.37
C THR A 87 23.06 31.68 12.77
N GLY A 88 22.02 31.54 11.92
CA GLY A 88 20.66 32.00 12.21
C GLY A 88 19.68 30.92 12.69
N ILE A 89 20.07 29.64 12.66
CA ILE A 89 19.15 28.52 12.88
C ILE A 89 19.11 28.18 14.38
N SER A 90 17.92 28.30 14.98
CA SER A 90 17.75 27.92 16.39
C SER A 90 18.06 26.42 16.59
N GLY A 91 18.79 26.08 17.65
CA GLY A 91 19.07 24.68 17.99
C GLY A 91 17.81 23.81 18.19
N LEU A 92 16.68 24.46 18.52
CA LEU A 92 15.37 23.83 18.59
C LEU A 92 14.87 23.37 17.21
N ALA A 93 15.10 24.15 16.15
CA ALA A 93 14.73 23.78 14.78
C ALA A 93 15.53 22.55 14.28
N ILE A 94 16.81 22.47 14.65
CA ILE A 94 17.66 21.31 14.36
C ILE A 94 17.15 20.07 15.11
N ALA A 95 16.84 20.21 16.40
CA ALA A 95 16.29 19.11 17.20
C ALA A 95 14.95 18.59 16.65
N VAL A 96 14.08 19.49 16.18
CA VAL A 96 12.81 19.14 15.53
C VAL A 96 13.04 18.40 14.22
N ALA A 97 13.96 18.86 13.36
CA ALA A 97 14.27 18.18 12.10
C ALA A 97 14.84 16.77 12.32
N VAL A 98 15.73 16.60 13.29
CA VAL A 98 16.28 15.29 13.68
C VAL A 98 15.17 14.39 14.25
N GLY A 99 14.28 14.93 15.09
CA GLY A 99 13.15 14.18 15.64
C GLY A 99 12.18 13.68 14.56
N ILE A 100 11.84 14.55 13.60
CA ILE A 100 11.01 14.20 12.44
C ILE A 100 11.70 13.13 11.59
N GLY A 101 13.00 13.27 11.31
CA GLY A 101 13.79 12.31 10.55
C GLY A 101 13.85 10.94 11.23
N ALA A 102 14.10 10.90 12.54
CA ALA A 102 14.15 9.66 13.32
C ALA A 102 12.79 8.96 13.36
N ALA A 103 11.70 9.70 13.60
CA ALA A 103 10.35 9.15 13.59
C ALA A 103 9.96 8.63 12.18
N GLY A 104 10.29 9.39 11.14
CA GLY A 104 10.08 9.00 9.74
C GLY A 104 10.82 7.73 9.37
N LEU A 105 12.10 7.62 9.77
CA LEU A 105 12.92 6.43 9.55
C LEU A 105 12.34 5.19 10.24
N ILE A 106 11.93 5.30 11.51
CA ILE A 106 11.34 4.18 12.25
C ILE A 106 10.05 3.69 11.57
N LEU A 107 9.16 4.60 11.19
CA LEU A 107 7.91 4.26 10.52
C LEU A 107 8.17 3.66 9.13
N PHE A 108 9.11 4.23 8.37
CA PHE A 108 9.48 3.74 7.05
C PHE A 108 10.09 2.33 7.10
N VAL A 109 11.05 2.09 8.00
CA VAL A 109 11.66 0.78 8.19
C VAL A 109 10.61 -0.23 8.64
N THR A 110 9.75 0.13 9.60
CA THR A 110 8.67 -0.75 10.08
C THR A 110 7.70 -1.12 8.95
N GLY A 111 7.31 -0.14 8.10
CA GLY A 111 6.48 -0.38 6.91
C GLY A 111 7.17 -1.30 5.90
N CYS A 112 8.44 -1.05 5.59
CA CYS A 112 9.24 -1.90 4.69
C CYS A 112 9.39 -3.33 5.22
N THR A 113 9.73 -3.51 6.49
CA THR A 113 9.90 -4.85 7.08
C THR A 113 8.61 -5.64 7.09
N ARG A 114 7.48 -4.99 7.39
CA ARG A 114 6.17 -5.65 7.35
C ARG A 114 5.75 -6.04 5.92
N LYS A 115 6.00 -5.18 4.93
CA LYS A 115 5.68 -5.46 3.53
C LYS A 115 6.48 -6.60 2.91
N VAL A 116 7.65 -6.92 3.47
CA VAL A 116 8.49 -8.05 3.01
C VAL A 116 8.09 -9.37 3.68
N LEU A 117 7.39 -9.31 4.83
CA LEU A 117 6.94 -10.47 5.59
C LEU A 117 5.50 -10.89 5.25
N GLU A 118 4.73 -10.01 4.62
CA GLU A 118 3.39 -10.26 4.03
C GLU A 118 3.52 -10.86 2.62
#